data_AF-A0A8T7GNG7-F1
#
_entry.id   AF-A0A8T7GNG7-F1
#
_cell.length_a   1.000
_cell.length_b   1.000
_cell.length_c   1.000
_cell.angle_alpha   90.00
_cell.angle_beta   90.00
_cell.angle_gamma   90.00
#
_symmetry.space_group_name_H-M   'P 1'
#
loop_
_entity.id
_entity.type
_entity.pdbx_description
1 polymer ?
#
loop_
_entity_poly.entity_id
_entity_poly.type
_entity_poly.pdbx_seq_one_letter_code
_entity_poly.pdbx_strand_id
1 'polypeptide(L)'
;MAGSEAVFEERARRVYARLLEKAESIEDPEIRKVVVDLLRDPKVTFTEAEAKISFFESPAAPRKHHAYPGGLLDHTLGVVEISEKLIEVYRNVYGAKVNRSIVIGAALLHDLFKYYQYERDPLTGGYRPRSDWYFSHDFLMVAELSARKAPDPLIRAVAETHGTVPFSMVESQLVHQADSVDSEFVSKIQDVIWRACTDIELELGTVRAVKIFNEALRRASIFEYAEIYYTRGRDALREYIKKLLGLQQA
;
A
#
# COMPACT_ATOMS: atom_id res chain seq x y z
N MET A 1 -18.25 -15.79 -7.31
CA MET A 1 -18.07 -14.47 -6.66
C MET A 1 -17.83 -14.63 -5.16
N ALA A 2 -18.64 -15.39 -4.39
CA ALA A 2 -18.41 -15.57 -2.93
C ALA A 2 -17.02 -16.14 -2.54
N GLY A 3 -16.38 -16.94 -3.40
CA GLY A 3 -15.05 -17.50 -3.12
C GLY A 3 -13.88 -16.52 -3.28
N SER A 4 -13.95 -15.53 -4.18
CA SER A 4 -12.83 -14.58 -4.39
C SER A 4 -12.78 -13.50 -3.32
N GLU A 5 -13.94 -13.10 -2.80
CA GLU A 5 -14.04 -12.13 -1.70
C GLU A 5 -13.48 -12.69 -0.39
N ALA A 6 -13.80 -13.96 -0.06
CA ALA A 6 -13.24 -14.63 1.11
C ALA A 6 -11.70 -14.77 1.04
N VAL A 7 -11.16 -15.14 -0.12
CA VAL A 7 -9.70 -15.24 -0.33
C VAL A 7 -9.01 -13.88 -0.17
N PHE A 8 -9.58 -12.83 -0.77
CA PHE A 8 -9.08 -11.47 -0.65
C PHE A 8 -9.06 -11.01 0.82
N GLU A 9 -10.18 -11.17 1.52
CA GLU A 9 -10.31 -10.76 2.92
C GLU A 9 -9.33 -11.48 3.83
N GLU A 10 -9.16 -12.80 3.66
CA GLU A 10 -8.20 -13.58 4.44
C GLU A 10 -6.77 -13.06 4.24
N ARG A 11 -6.37 -12.81 2.99
CA ARG A 11 -5.05 -12.26 2.69
C ARG A 11 -4.86 -10.88 3.30
N ALA A 12 -5.83 -9.98 3.12
CA ALA A 12 -5.77 -8.62 3.65
C ALA A 12 -5.70 -8.61 5.19
N ARG A 13 -6.48 -9.48 5.87
CA ARG A 13 -6.41 -9.65 7.32
C ARG A 13 -5.06 -10.19 7.79
N ARG A 14 -4.45 -11.12 7.05
CA ARG A 14 -3.10 -11.63 7.36
C ARG A 14 -2.04 -10.54 7.27
N VAL A 15 -2.10 -9.69 6.23
CA VAL A 15 -1.19 -8.55 6.08
C VAL A 15 -1.40 -7.55 7.21
N TYR A 16 -2.66 -7.21 7.51
CA TYR A 16 -3.00 -6.32 8.61
C TYR A 16 -2.53 -6.85 9.98
N ALA A 17 -2.66 -8.15 10.25
CA ALA A 17 -2.15 -8.76 11.47
C ALA A 17 -0.62 -8.57 11.61
N ARG A 18 0.13 -8.72 10.52
CA ARG A 18 1.57 -8.46 10.50
C ARG A 18 1.90 -6.98 10.74
N LEU A 19 1.11 -6.05 10.20
CA LEU A 19 1.27 -4.62 10.49
C LEU A 19 1.10 -4.32 11.99
N LEU A 20 0.09 -4.93 12.62
CA LEU A 20 -0.11 -4.83 14.07
C LEU A 20 1.04 -5.46 14.85
N GLU A 21 1.54 -6.63 14.46
CA GLU A 21 2.72 -7.25 15.08
C GLU A 21 3.95 -6.32 15.01
N LYS A 22 4.19 -5.68 13.86
CA LYS A 22 5.28 -4.71 13.70
C LYS A 22 5.06 -3.48 14.57
N ALA A 23 3.84 -2.98 14.68
CA ALA A 23 3.49 -1.87 15.56
C ALA A 23 3.75 -2.20 17.04
N GLU A 24 3.34 -3.38 17.49
CA GLU A 24 3.57 -3.84 18.87
C GLU A 24 5.08 -4.04 19.16
N SER A 25 5.89 -4.30 18.13
CA SER A 25 7.36 -4.42 18.25
C SER A 25 8.11 -3.09 18.43
N ILE A 26 7.43 -1.95 18.39
CA ILE A 26 8.04 -0.62 18.59
C ILE A 26 8.47 -0.50 20.06
N GLU A 27 9.74 -0.13 20.30
CA GLU A 27 10.32 -0.11 21.65
C GLU A 27 9.83 1.09 22.46
N ASP A 28 9.75 2.26 21.82
CA ASP A 28 9.31 3.50 22.44
C ASP A 28 7.80 3.42 22.77
N PRO A 29 7.39 3.52 24.05
CA PRO A 29 6.01 3.31 24.45
C PRO A 29 5.06 4.40 23.95
N GLU A 30 5.51 5.65 23.78
CA GLU A 30 4.68 6.75 23.31
C GLU A 30 4.40 6.62 21.82
N ILE A 31 5.44 6.29 21.03
CA ILE A 31 5.30 5.99 19.60
C ILE A 31 4.44 4.74 19.41
N ARG A 32 4.73 3.64 20.12
CA ARG A 32 3.98 2.39 20.02
C ARG A 32 2.50 2.62 20.26
N LYS A 33 2.15 3.35 21.34
CA LYS A 33 0.76 3.66 21.67
C LYS A 33 0.07 4.39 20.52
N VAL A 34 0.64 5.48 20.00
CA VAL A 34 -0.03 6.26 18.94
C VAL A 34 -0.19 5.47 17.64
N VAL A 35 0.81 4.66 17.28
CA VAL A 35 0.80 3.84 16.06
C VAL A 35 -0.23 2.72 16.18
N VAL A 36 -0.25 1.98 17.30
CA VAL A 36 -1.22 0.90 17.55
C VAL A 36 -2.64 1.47 17.60
N ASP A 37 -2.86 2.58 18.30
CA ASP A 37 -4.17 3.23 18.37
C ASP A 37 -4.66 3.63 16.96
N LEU A 38 -3.80 4.24 16.13
CA LEU A 38 -4.13 4.63 14.76
C LEU A 38 -4.35 3.44 13.83
N LEU A 39 -3.63 2.33 13.98
CA LEU A 39 -3.86 1.15 13.12
C LEU A 39 -5.15 0.40 13.51
N ARG A 40 -5.53 0.41 14.79
CA ARG A 40 -6.75 -0.25 15.27
C ARG A 40 -8.01 0.56 14.97
N ASP A 41 -7.92 1.88 15.08
CA ASP A 41 -8.98 2.81 14.71
C ASP A 41 -8.41 3.91 13.80
N PRO A 42 -8.16 3.57 12.52
CA PRO A 42 -7.64 4.53 11.56
C PRO A 42 -8.78 5.49 11.26
N LYS A 43 -8.84 6.62 11.96
CA LYS A 43 -9.84 7.66 11.73
C LYS A 43 -9.20 9.03 11.90
N VAL A 44 -9.53 9.96 10.99
CA VAL A 44 -9.23 11.38 11.16
C VAL A 44 -10.23 11.98 12.14
N THR A 45 -9.74 12.69 13.16
CA THR A 45 -10.57 13.16 14.28
C THR A 45 -10.80 14.67 14.29
N PHE A 46 -10.08 15.42 13.45
CA PHE A 46 -10.16 16.88 13.39
C PHE A 46 -11.18 17.41 12.35
N THR A 47 -11.91 16.51 11.66
CA THR A 47 -12.90 16.84 10.64
C THR A 47 -14.05 15.83 10.63
N GLU A 48 -15.19 16.20 10.06
CA GLU A 48 -16.36 15.32 9.89
C GLU A 48 -16.31 14.47 8.60
N ALA A 49 -15.25 14.61 7.80
CA ALA A 49 -15.12 13.84 6.57
C ALA A 49 -14.98 12.34 6.87
N GLU A 50 -15.83 11.54 6.24
CA GLU A 50 -15.76 10.08 6.29
C GLU A 50 -15.10 9.54 5.02
N ALA A 51 -14.40 8.41 5.14
CA ALA A 51 -13.76 7.76 3.99
C ALA A 51 -14.80 7.12 3.06
N LYS A 52 -14.49 7.06 1.76
CA LYS A 52 -15.39 6.47 0.75
C LYS A 52 -15.10 4.99 0.47
N ILE A 53 -13.92 4.52 0.87
CA ILE A 53 -13.48 3.13 0.79
C ILE A 53 -12.80 2.76 2.10
N SER A 54 -12.69 1.46 2.39
CA SER A 54 -12.03 1.00 3.61
C SER A 54 -10.50 0.96 3.43
N PHE A 55 -9.78 1.03 4.55
CA PHE A 55 -8.33 0.79 4.58
C PHE A 55 -7.94 -0.55 3.93
N PHE A 56 -8.71 -1.61 4.20
CA PHE A 56 -8.48 -2.95 3.66
C PHE A 56 -8.65 -3.03 2.14
N GLU A 57 -9.48 -2.16 1.56
CA GLU A 57 -9.75 -2.17 0.13
C GLU A 57 -8.86 -1.21 -0.66
N SER A 58 -8.30 -0.19 0.00
CA SER A 58 -7.61 0.91 -0.67
C SER A 58 -6.41 0.45 -1.52
N PRO A 59 -6.22 1.02 -2.73
CA PRO A 59 -4.94 0.98 -3.42
C PRO A 59 -3.94 1.93 -2.74
N ALA A 60 -2.62 1.73 -2.96
CA ALA A 60 -1.61 2.69 -2.49
C ALA A 60 -1.48 3.88 -3.46
N ALA A 61 -1.56 3.67 -4.77
CA ALA A 61 -1.62 4.77 -5.72
C ALA A 61 -2.36 4.33 -7.00
N PRO A 62 -3.66 4.71 -7.18
CA PRO A 62 -4.53 4.22 -8.26
C PRO A 62 -3.99 4.29 -9.70
N ARG A 63 -2.96 5.11 -9.97
CA ARG A 63 -2.36 5.31 -11.29
C ARG A 63 -0.84 5.12 -11.32
N LYS A 64 -0.25 4.59 -10.24
CA LYS A 64 1.21 4.44 -10.12
C LYS A 64 1.58 3.02 -9.72
N HIS A 65 1.65 2.73 -8.43
CA HIS A 65 2.06 1.46 -7.87
C HIS A 65 0.99 0.95 -6.91
N HIS A 66 0.96 -0.37 -6.68
CA HIS A 66 -0.04 -1.01 -5.83
C HIS A 66 -1.47 -0.52 -6.14
N ALA A 67 -1.78 -0.37 -7.44
CA ALA A 67 -2.99 0.25 -7.97
C ALA A 67 -4.18 -0.73 -7.98
N TYR A 68 -4.26 -1.58 -6.95
CA TYR A 68 -5.19 -2.69 -6.86
C TYR A 68 -5.83 -2.78 -5.47
N PRO A 69 -6.95 -3.50 -5.32
CA PRO A 69 -7.61 -3.65 -4.03
C PRO A 69 -6.67 -4.24 -2.96
N GLY A 70 -6.57 -3.58 -1.82
CA GLY A 70 -5.67 -3.95 -0.72
C GLY A 70 -4.20 -3.61 -0.96
N GLY A 71 -3.86 -2.97 -2.08
CA GLY A 71 -2.49 -2.60 -2.40
C GLY A 71 -1.86 -1.65 -1.38
N LEU A 72 -2.66 -0.83 -0.68
CA LEU A 72 -2.18 0.01 0.42
C LEU A 72 -1.59 -0.81 1.57
N LEU A 73 -2.27 -1.89 1.99
CA LEU A 73 -1.78 -2.79 3.04
C LEU A 73 -0.47 -3.47 2.63
N ASP A 74 -0.42 -4.00 1.40
CA ASP A 74 0.76 -4.68 0.86
C ASP A 74 1.94 -3.72 0.78
N HIS A 75 1.71 -2.49 0.31
CA HIS A 75 2.72 -1.43 0.24
C HIS A 75 3.25 -1.07 1.63
N THR A 76 2.37 -0.73 2.58
CA THR A 76 2.79 -0.37 3.94
C THR A 76 3.63 -1.47 4.59
N LEU A 77 3.24 -2.75 4.43
CA LEU A 77 4.04 -3.86 4.97
C LEU A 77 5.39 -3.99 4.25
N GLY A 78 5.43 -3.84 2.93
CA GLY A 78 6.66 -3.82 2.15
C GLY A 78 7.63 -2.76 2.63
N VAL A 79 7.16 -1.52 2.80
CA VAL A 79 7.94 -0.39 3.31
C VAL A 79 8.48 -0.66 4.72
N VAL A 80 7.68 -1.26 5.61
CA VAL A 80 8.13 -1.62 6.97
C VAL A 80 9.25 -2.66 6.94
N GLU A 81 9.10 -3.74 6.17
CA GLU A 81 10.11 -4.80 6.08
C GLU A 81 11.41 -4.29 5.42
N ILE A 82 11.31 -3.50 4.35
CA ILE A 82 12.48 -2.88 3.72
C ILE A 82 13.16 -1.92 4.70
N SER A 83 12.38 -1.11 5.42
CA SER A 83 12.92 -0.19 6.42
C SER A 83 13.73 -0.91 7.49
N GLU A 84 13.27 -2.05 8.00
CA GLU A 84 14.03 -2.88 8.94
C GLU A 84 15.38 -3.32 8.36
N LYS A 85 15.40 -3.73 7.08
CA LYS A 85 16.63 -4.13 6.40
C LYS A 85 17.57 -2.97 6.14
N LEU A 86 17.05 -1.79 5.82
CA LEU A 86 17.88 -0.59 5.70
C LEU A 86 18.51 -0.22 7.06
N ILE A 87 17.75 -0.29 8.16
CA ILE A 87 18.31 -0.06 9.51
C ILE A 87 19.49 -1.01 9.77
N GLU A 88 19.31 -2.32 9.51
CA GLU A 88 20.35 -3.33 9.70
C GLU A 88 21.60 -3.00 8.86
N VAL A 89 21.42 -2.73 7.56
CA VAL A 89 22.52 -2.42 6.64
C VAL A 89 23.29 -1.19 7.11
N TYR A 90 22.60 -0.08 7.39
CA TYR A 90 23.27 1.17 7.73
C TYR A 90 23.93 1.15 9.11
N ARG A 91 23.35 0.42 10.06
CA ARG A 91 23.96 0.17 11.36
C ARG A 91 25.22 -0.67 11.23
N ASN A 92 25.16 -1.78 10.51
CA ASN A 92 26.24 -2.76 10.48
C ASN A 92 27.42 -2.34 9.60
N VAL A 93 27.14 -1.69 8.46
CA VAL A 93 28.19 -1.31 7.50
C VAL A 93 28.79 0.05 7.83
N TYR A 94 27.96 1.01 8.27
CA TYR A 94 28.37 2.41 8.42
C TYR A 94 28.33 2.92 9.87
N GLY A 95 27.91 2.10 10.83
CA GLY A 95 27.81 2.51 12.23
C GLY A 95 26.73 3.56 12.51
N ALA A 96 25.71 3.65 11.64
CA ALA A 96 24.66 4.64 11.77
C ALA A 96 23.85 4.42 13.07
N LYS A 97 23.66 5.49 13.85
CA LYS A 97 22.76 5.51 15.00
C LYS A 97 21.38 5.93 14.51
N VAL A 98 20.46 4.96 14.45
CA VAL A 98 19.11 5.14 13.92
C VAL A 98 18.10 4.71 14.98
N ASN A 99 17.12 5.55 15.26
CA ASN A 99 16.02 5.20 16.13
C ASN A 99 15.00 4.32 15.38
N ARG A 100 15.02 3.01 15.67
CA ARG A 100 14.11 2.03 15.04
C ARG A 100 12.63 2.39 15.29
N SER A 101 12.27 2.86 16.48
CA SER A 101 10.88 3.20 16.81
C SER A 101 10.31 4.28 15.89
N ILE A 102 11.11 5.31 15.57
CA ILE A 102 10.70 6.37 14.64
C ILE A 102 10.57 5.81 13.22
N VAL A 103 11.55 5.05 12.74
CA VAL A 103 11.51 4.48 11.38
C VAL A 103 10.30 3.58 11.17
N ILE A 104 10.06 2.63 12.09
CA ILE A 104 8.93 1.69 11.97
C ILE A 104 7.60 2.41 12.18
N GLY A 105 7.51 3.34 13.14
CA GLY A 105 6.31 4.15 13.33
C GLY A 105 5.96 4.99 12.09
N ALA A 106 6.95 5.65 11.48
CA ALA A 106 6.73 6.43 10.27
C ALA A 106 6.37 5.54 9.07
N ALA A 107 7.07 4.42 8.87
CA ALA A 107 6.75 3.47 7.81
C ALA A 107 5.32 2.92 7.90
N LEU A 108 4.82 2.63 9.11
CA LEU A 108 3.45 2.16 9.33
C LEU A 108 2.38 3.24 9.05
N LEU A 109 2.70 4.51 9.25
CA LEU A 109 1.72 5.60 9.26
C LEU A 109 1.74 6.48 8.01
N HIS A 110 2.86 6.59 7.30
CA HIS A 110 3.06 7.61 6.27
C HIS A 110 1.93 7.68 5.23
N ASP A 111 1.41 6.52 4.84
CA ASP A 111 0.38 6.34 3.82
C ASP A 111 -1.00 5.98 4.37
N LEU A 112 -1.15 5.87 5.70
CA LEU A 112 -2.32 5.30 6.36
C LEU A 112 -3.64 5.92 5.88
N PHE A 113 -3.67 7.24 5.66
CA PHE A 113 -4.87 7.95 5.25
C PHE A 113 -5.08 8.11 3.74
N LYS A 114 -4.34 7.39 2.89
CA LYS A 114 -4.63 7.37 1.45
C LYS A 114 -6.05 6.90 1.12
N TYR A 115 -6.63 6.01 1.93
CA TYR A 115 -8.01 5.56 1.73
C TYR A 115 -9.05 6.68 1.98
N TYR A 116 -8.70 7.76 2.68
CA TYR A 116 -9.54 8.96 2.76
C TYR A 116 -9.56 9.76 1.46
N GLN A 117 -8.55 9.62 0.59
CA GLN A 117 -8.40 10.38 -0.65
C GLN A 117 -9.15 9.78 -1.84
N TYR A 118 -9.52 8.50 -1.76
CA TYR A 118 -10.01 7.75 -2.92
C TYR A 118 -11.45 7.29 -2.77
N GLU A 119 -12.10 7.10 -3.92
CA GLU A 119 -13.38 6.44 -4.06
C GLU A 119 -13.35 5.44 -5.22
N ARG A 120 -14.28 4.49 -5.24
CA ARG A 120 -14.46 3.61 -6.41
C ARG A 120 -14.95 4.43 -7.59
N ASP A 121 -14.34 4.21 -8.75
CA ASP A 121 -14.76 4.84 -10.00
C ASP A 121 -15.88 3.99 -10.65
N PRO A 122 -17.12 4.48 -10.71
CA PRO A 122 -18.23 3.71 -11.28
C PRO A 122 -18.10 3.47 -12.79
N LEU A 123 -17.32 4.30 -13.50
CA LEU A 123 -17.17 4.20 -14.95
C LEU A 123 -16.11 3.17 -15.34
N THR A 124 -14.95 3.23 -14.68
CA THR A 124 -13.85 2.32 -14.99
C THR A 124 -13.94 1.02 -14.18
N GLY A 125 -14.45 1.07 -12.95
CA GLY A 125 -14.35 -0.03 -11.98
C GLY A 125 -13.02 -0.06 -11.22
N GLY A 126 -12.19 0.98 -11.38
CA GLY A 126 -10.98 1.22 -10.60
C GLY A 126 -11.21 2.16 -9.42
N TYR A 127 -10.17 2.94 -9.09
CA TYR A 127 -10.21 3.95 -8.04
C TYR A 127 -9.86 5.32 -8.62
N ARG A 128 -10.43 6.38 -8.05
CA ARG A 128 -10.13 7.76 -8.40
C ARG A 128 -10.05 8.63 -7.15
N PRO A 129 -9.36 9.78 -7.19
CA PRO A 129 -9.51 10.80 -6.17
C PRO A 129 -10.99 11.13 -5.98
N ARG A 130 -11.45 11.17 -4.73
CA ARG A 130 -12.81 11.62 -4.41
C ARG A 130 -13.00 13.08 -4.77
N SER A 131 -14.21 13.45 -5.16
CA SER A 131 -14.53 14.79 -5.69
C SER A 131 -15.27 15.71 -4.71
N ASP A 132 -15.72 15.19 -3.57
CA ASP A 132 -16.50 15.93 -2.56
C ASP A 132 -15.61 16.65 -1.53
N TRP A 133 -14.56 15.98 -1.06
CA TRP A 133 -13.64 16.49 -0.06
C TRP A 133 -12.25 15.89 -0.27
N TYR A 134 -11.26 16.70 -0.66
CA TYR A 134 -9.91 16.21 -0.90
C TYR A 134 -8.90 16.92 -0.01
N PHE A 135 -8.23 16.14 0.82
CA PHE A 135 -7.08 16.56 1.63
C PHE A 135 -5.97 15.55 1.39
N SER A 136 -4.72 15.99 1.14
CA SER A 136 -3.61 15.05 0.94
C SER A 136 -3.39 14.19 2.19
N HIS A 137 -3.09 12.90 2.01
CA HIS A 137 -2.83 11.98 3.10
C HIS A 137 -1.66 12.45 3.97
N ASP A 138 -0.64 13.07 3.37
CA ASP A 138 0.53 13.63 4.10
C ASP A 138 0.08 14.59 5.20
N PHE A 139 -0.77 15.54 4.82
CA PHE A 139 -1.26 16.55 5.74
C PHE A 139 -2.31 16.00 6.70
N LEU A 140 -3.16 15.07 6.25
CA LEU A 140 -4.07 14.35 7.13
C LEU A 140 -3.29 13.66 8.25
N MET A 141 -2.17 13.04 7.90
CA MET A 141 -1.36 12.30 8.86
C MET A 141 -0.64 13.23 9.84
N VAL A 142 -0.06 14.33 9.36
CA VAL A 142 0.57 15.35 10.21
C VAL A 142 -0.46 16.01 11.15
N ALA A 143 -1.64 16.36 10.64
CA ALA A 143 -2.70 16.97 11.44
C ALA A 143 -3.21 16.02 12.53
N GLU A 144 -3.44 14.75 12.19
CA GLU A 144 -3.92 13.74 13.14
C GLU A 144 -2.86 13.43 14.21
N LEU A 145 -1.59 13.26 13.83
CA LEU A 145 -0.51 13.04 14.79
C LEU A 145 -0.34 14.24 15.73
N SER A 146 -0.49 15.46 15.21
CA SER A 146 -0.46 16.69 16.01
C SER A 146 -1.63 16.75 17.00
N ALA A 147 -2.84 16.43 16.55
CA ALA A 147 -4.03 16.37 17.41
C ALA A 147 -3.89 15.33 18.53
N ARG A 148 -3.22 14.20 18.24
CA ARG A 148 -2.91 13.14 19.21
C ARG A 148 -1.70 13.42 20.10
N LYS A 149 -1.03 14.56 19.91
CA LYS A 149 0.21 14.93 20.62
C LYS A 149 1.29 13.85 20.49
N ALA A 150 1.42 13.27 19.29
CA ALA A 150 2.47 12.31 19.01
C ALA A 150 3.86 12.95 19.19
N PRO A 151 4.91 12.18 19.51
CA PRO A 151 6.26 12.72 19.63
C PRO A 151 6.72 13.45 18.36
N ASP A 152 7.28 14.66 18.52
CA ASP A 152 7.76 15.50 17.41
C ASP A 152 8.64 14.77 16.38
N PRO A 153 9.59 13.90 16.78
CA PRO A 153 10.40 13.17 15.81
C PRO A 153 9.57 12.23 14.91
N LEU A 154 8.46 11.66 15.40
CA LEU A 154 7.57 10.84 14.57
C LEU A 154 6.79 11.70 13.57
N ILE A 155 6.25 12.84 14.02
CA ILE A 155 5.53 13.80 13.16
C ILE A 155 6.44 14.25 12.02
N ARG A 156 7.68 14.62 12.35
CA ARG A 156 8.68 15.05 11.40
C ARG A 156 9.06 13.95 10.40
N ALA A 157 9.22 12.71 10.86
CA ALA A 157 9.58 11.59 9.99
C ALA A 157 8.50 11.32 8.94
N VAL A 158 7.23 11.31 9.37
CA VAL A 158 6.09 11.16 8.48
C VAL A 158 6.00 12.32 7.49
N ALA A 159 6.14 13.56 7.95
CA ALA A 159 6.07 14.75 7.08
C ALA A 159 7.14 14.75 5.98
N GLU A 160 8.32 14.20 6.26
CA GLU A 160 9.45 14.18 5.34
C GLU A 160 9.45 12.97 4.38
N THR A 161 8.70 11.90 4.68
CA THR A 161 8.83 10.58 4.01
C THR A 161 8.70 10.63 2.49
N HIS A 162 7.85 11.49 1.92
CA HIS A 162 7.67 11.57 0.47
C HIS A 162 8.66 12.51 -0.25
N GLY A 163 9.60 13.12 0.47
CA GLY A 163 10.63 13.99 -0.12
C GLY A 163 10.10 15.29 -0.73
N THR A 164 8.88 15.70 -0.39
CA THR A 164 8.28 16.99 -0.79
C THR A 164 8.82 18.16 0.03
N VAL A 165 9.49 17.85 1.13
CA VAL A 165 10.22 18.77 2.01
C VAL A 165 11.63 18.24 2.25
N PRO A 166 12.60 19.07 2.67
CA PRO A 166 13.94 18.61 2.96
C PRO A 166 13.97 17.56 4.07
N PHE A 167 14.78 16.52 3.90
CA PHE A 167 15.05 15.57 4.96
C PHE A 167 15.92 16.20 6.04
N SER A 168 15.48 16.14 7.29
CA SER A 168 16.24 16.61 8.45
C SER A 168 16.65 15.49 9.41
N MET A 169 16.22 14.26 9.14
CA MET A 169 16.58 13.05 9.89
C MET A 169 17.05 11.91 9.01
N VAL A 170 17.96 11.10 9.55
CA VAL A 170 18.34 9.83 8.91
C VAL A 170 17.15 8.87 8.88
N GLU A 171 16.30 8.88 9.91
CA GLU A 171 15.09 8.07 9.96
C GLU A 171 14.16 8.37 8.79
N SER A 172 13.90 9.66 8.50
CA SER A 172 13.10 10.08 7.36
C SER A 172 13.67 9.59 6.03
N GLN A 173 15.00 9.70 5.87
CA GLN A 173 15.68 9.22 4.66
C GLN A 173 15.50 7.71 4.48
N LEU A 174 15.62 6.93 5.55
CA LEU A 174 15.48 5.47 5.46
C LEU A 174 14.06 5.07 5.04
N VAL A 175 13.03 5.71 5.62
CA VAL A 175 11.64 5.43 5.26
C VAL A 175 11.37 5.86 3.81
N HIS A 176 11.87 7.03 3.39
CA HIS A 176 11.75 7.50 2.00
C HIS A 176 12.39 6.54 1.00
N GLN A 177 13.58 6.02 1.30
CA GLN A 177 14.25 5.05 0.44
C GLN A 177 13.46 3.73 0.41
N ALA A 178 12.90 3.29 1.53
CA ALA A 178 12.06 2.09 1.57
C ALA A 178 10.77 2.25 0.74
N ASP A 179 10.07 3.39 0.87
CA ASP A 179 8.91 3.77 0.06
C ASP A 179 9.25 3.74 -1.44
N SER A 180 10.35 4.38 -1.83
CA SER A 180 10.80 4.45 -3.21
C SER A 180 11.15 3.07 -3.77
N VAL A 181 11.90 2.26 -3.03
CA VAL A 181 12.31 0.90 -3.46
C VAL A 181 11.09 0.00 -3.69
N ASP A 182 10.14 -0.02 -2.77
CA ASP A 182 8.92 -0.82 -2.89
C ASP A 182 8.08 -0.34 -4.10
N SER A 183 7.78 0.95 -4.13
CA SER A 183 7.00 1.60 -5.18
C SER A 183 7.56 1.36 -6.58
N GLU A 184 8.87 1.56 -6.78
CA GLU A 184 9.51 1.39 -8.08
C GLU A 184 9.57 -0.06 -8.54
N PHE A 185 9.85 -0.98 -7.61
CA PHE A 185 9.94 -2.40 -7.93
C PHE A 185 8.55 -2.95 -8.30
N VAL A 186 7.55 -2.72 -7.46
CA VAL A 186 6.21 -3.26 -7.65
C VAL A 186 5.50 -2.61 -8.83
N SER A 187 5.77 -1.33 -9.15
CA SER A 187 5.27 -0.67 -10.35
C SER A 187 5.64 -1.46 -11.64
N LYS A 188 6.89 -1.94 -11.75
CA LYS A 188 7.35 -2.72 -12.91
C LYS A 188 6.63 -4.06 -13.04
N ILE A 189 6.40 -4.73 -11.91
CA ILE A 189 5.66 -6.01 -11.87
C ILE A 189 4.19 -5.79 -12.22
N GLN A 190 3.59 -4.75 -11.67
CA GLN A 190 2.22 -4.35 -11.95
C GLN A 190 2.03 -4.10 -13.45
N ASP A 191 2.94 -3.37 -14.10
CA ASP A 191 2.87 -3.08 -15.53
C ASP A 191 2.85 -4.34 -16.40
N VAL A 192 3.59 -5.38 -16.00
CA VAL A 192 3.58 -6.68 -16.69
C VAL A 192 2.19 -7.31 -16.64
N ILE A 193 1.56 -7.33 -15.47
CA ILE A 193 0.25 -7.92 -15.25
C ILE A 193 -0.84 -7.08 -15.94
N TRP A 194 -0.73 -5.76 -15.83
CA TRP A 194 -1.62 -4.81 -16.50
C TRP A 194 -1.63 -5.03 -18.01
N ARG A 195 -0.45 -5.18 -18.63
CA ARG A 195 -0.31 -5.48 -20.06
C ARG A 195 -0.97 -6.79 -20.47
N ALA A 196 -0.84 -7.85 -19.66
CA ALA A 196 -1.56 -9.10 -19.90
C ALA A 196 -3.08 -8.92 -19.81
N CYS A 197 -3.57 -8.10 -18.86
CA CYS A 197 -5.01 -7.78 -18.75
C CYS A 197 -5.51 -6.97 -19.96
N THR A 198 -4.69 -6.04 -20.48
CA THR A 198 -5.00 -5.30 -21.71
C THR A 198 -5.09 -6.22 -22.93
N ASP A 199 -4.22 -7.24 -23.04
CA ASP A 199 -4.33 -8.22 -24.12
C ASP A 199 -5.64 -8.98 -24.06
N ILE A 200 -6.11 -9.35 -22.86
CA ILE A 200 -7.40 -10.02 -22.66
C ILE A 200 -8.56 -9.09 -23.04
N GLU A 201 -8.49 -7.79 -22.67
CA GLU A 201 -9.48 -6.80 -23.08
C GLU A 201 -9.57 -6.70 -24.61
N LEU A 202 -8.43 -6.63 -25.30
CA LEU A 202 -8.37 -6.57 -26.76
C LEU A 202 -8.87 -7.86 -27.41
N GLU A 203 -8.59 -9.02 -26.81
CA GLU A 203 -9.03 -10.33 -27.32
C GLU A 203 -10.54 -10.53 -27.17
N LEU A 204 -11.12 -10.19 -26.01
CA LEU A 204 -12.52 -10.49 -25.70
C LEU A 204 -13.49 -9.35 -26.06
N GLY A 205 -13.03 -8.10 -26.10
CA GLY A 205 -13.81 -6.90 -26.43
C GLY A 205 -14.97 -6.55 -25.48
N THR A 206 -15.29 -7.42 -24.52
CA THR A 206 -16.47 -7.33 -23.65
C THR A 206 -16.15 -6.97 -22.20
N VAL A 207 -14.88 -7.12 -21.79
CA VAL A 207 -14.43 -6.88 -20.41
C VAL A 207 -13.23 -5.93 -20.42
N ARG A 208 -13.27 -4.91 -19.57
CA ARG A 208 -12.21 -3.89 -19.45
C ARG A 208 -11.01 -4.42 -18.65
N ALA A 209 -9.78 -4.07 -19.03
CA ALA A 209 -8.55 -4.50 -18.38
C ALA A 209 -8.52 -4.17 -16.89
N VAL A 210 -9.01 -2.98 -16.50
CA VAL A 210 -9.09 -2.57 -15.09
C VAL A 210 -9.92 -3.52 -14.23
N LYS A 211 -11.01 -4.08 -14.77
CA LYS A 211 -11.85 -5.05 -14.05
C LYS A 211 -11.16 -6.40 -13.94
N ILE A 212 -10.49 -6.83 -15.01
CA ILE A 212 -9.69 -8.07 -15.06
C ILE A 212 -8.56 -7.97 -14.03
N PHE A 213 -7.81 -6.87 -14.05
CA PHE A 213 -6.67 -6.60 -13.18
C PHE A 213 -7.07 -6.59 -11.70
N ASN A 214 -8.11 -5.84 -11.35
CA ASN A 214 -8.58 -5.76 -9.96
C ASN A 214 -9.13 -7.10 -9.46
N GLU A 215 -9.87 -7.83 -10.29
CA GLU A 215 -10.41 -9.14 -9.90
C GLU A 215 -9.31 -10.21 -9.82
N ALA A 216 -8.31 -10.18 -10.69
CA ALA A 216 -7.14 -11.04 -10.59
C ALA A 216 -6.41 -10.80 -9.26
N LEU A 217 -6.07 -9.55 -8.94
CA LEU A 217 -5.34 -9.23 -7.72
C LEU A 217 -6.15 -9.41 -6.43
N ARG A 218 -7.48 -9.57 -6.50
CA ARG A 218 -8.28 -10.08 -5.38
C ARG A 218 -8.03 -11.56 -5.10
N ARG A 219 -7.67 -12.36 -6.11
CA ARG A 219 -7.58 -13.83 -6.01
C ARG A 219 -6.20 -14.36 -5.65
N ALA A 220 -5.14 -13.65 -6.04
CA ALA A 220 -3.77 -14.10 -5.83
C ALA A 220 -2.82 -12.92 -5.59
N SER A 221 -1.66 -13.20 -4.99
CA SER A 221 -0.60 -12.21 -4.80
C SER A 221 -0.05 -11.75 -6.15
N ILE A 222 0.40 -10.49 -6.21
CA ILE A 222 1.04 -9.94 -7.41
C ILE A 222 2.24 -10.77 -7.88
N PHE A 223 2.97 -11.39 -6.94
CA PHE A 223 4.13 -12.22 -7.25
C PHE A 223 3.78 -13.60 -7.81
N GLU A 224 2.59 -14.14 -7.55
CA GLU A 224 2.15 -15.39 -8.20
C GLU A 224 2.01 -15.17 -9.72
N TYR A 225 1.50 -14.01 -10.11
CA TYR A 225 1.44 -13.63 -11.53
C TYR A 225 2.82 -13.31 -12.11
N ALA A 226 3.66 -12.62 -11.34
CA ALA A 226 5.01 -12.31 -11.75
C ALA A 226 5.84 -13.59 -12.02
N GLU A 227 5.72 -14.58 -11.13
CA GLU A 227 6.40 -15.87 -11.28
C GLU A 227 6.01 -16.55 -12.59
N ILE A 228 4.72 -16.60 -12.93
CA ILE A 228 4.24 -17.17 -14.19
C ILE A 228 4.84 -16.41 -15.38
N TYR A 229 4.86 -15.08 -15.33
CA TYR A 229 5.46 -14.29 -16.41
C TYR A 229 6.96 -14.57 -16.58
N TYR A 230 7.73 -14.56 -15.50
CA TYR A 230 9.18 -14.74 -15.58
C TYR A 230 9.59 -16.17 -15.94
N THR A 231 8.75 -17.16 -15.62
CA THR A 231 9.06 -18.58 -15.91
C THR A 231 8.47 -19.07 -17.22
N ARG A 232 7.29 -18.57 -17.63
CA ARG A 232 6.51 -19.10 -18.76
C ARG A 232 6.07 -18.05 -19.78
N GLY A 233 6.40 -16.78 -19.56
CA GLY A 233 6.13 -15.69 -20.48
C GLY A 233 4.71 -15.12 -20.42
N ARG A 234 4.49 -14.08 -21.23
CA ARG A 234 3.27 -13.27 -21.25
C ARG A 234 2.01 -14.05 -21.65
N ASP A 235 2.11 -14.92 -22.65
CA ASP A 235 0.97 -15.71 -23.13
C ASP A 235 0.48 -16.69 -22.05
N ALA A 236 1.42 -17.34 -21.34
CA ALA A 236 1.07 -18.22 -20.23
C ALA A 236 0.40 -17.47 -19.07
N LEU A 237 0.88 -16.27 -18.74
CA LEU A 237 0.24 -15.39 -17.76
C LEU A 237 -1.19 -15.01 -18.20
N ARG A 238 -1.36 -14.62 -19.46
CA ARG A 238 -2.66 -14.26 -20.03
C ARG A 238 -3.66 -15.41 -19.92
N GLU A 239 -3.28 -16.61 -20.36
CA GLU A 239 -4.15 -17.79 -20.27
C GLU A 239 -4.43 -18.21 -18.83
N TYR A 240 -3.45 -18.06 -17.92
CA TYR A 240 -3.66 -18.27 -16.50
C TYR A 240 -4.72 -17.32 -15.93
N ILE A 241 -4.63 -16.02 -16.20
CA ILE A 241 -5.61 -15.03 -15.75
C ILE A 241 -6.99 -15.35 -16.33
N LYS A 242 -7.09 -15.67 -17.63
CA LYS A 242 -8.36 -16.07 -18.26
C LYS A 242 -8.99 -17.27 -17.56
N LYS A 243 -8.20 -18.33 -17.33
CA LYS A 243 -8.66 -19.54 -16.64
C LYS A 243 -9.09 -19.23 -15.21
N LEU A 244 -8.27 -18.48 -14.47
CA LEU A 244 -8.54 -18.11 -13.09
C LEU A 244 -9.85 -17.34 -12.96
N LEU A 245 -10.14 -16.45 -13.91
CA LEU A 245 -11.32 -15.59 -13.91
C LEU A 245 -12.54 -16.19 -14.63
N GLY A 246 -12.40 -17.35 -15.28
CA GLY A 246 -13.47 -17.96 -16.07
C GLY A 246 -13.79 -17.18 -17.36
N LEU A 247 -12.81 -16.50 -17.94
CA LEU A 247 -12.93 -15.67 -19.16
C LEU A 247 -12.59 -16.45 -20.44
N GLN A 248 -12.91 -17.75 -20.50
CA GLN A 248 -12.68 -18.54 -21.71
C GLN A 248 -13.70 -18.15 -22.78
N GLN A 249 -13.27 -18.11 -24.05
CA GLN A 249 -14.17 -17.92 -25.19
C GLN A 249 -15.18 -19.08 -25.21
N ALA A 250 -16.46 -18.76 -25.41
CA ALA A 250 -17.46 -19.74 -25.84
C ALA A 250 -17.20 -20.16 -27.29
#